data_AF-A0A554GS15-F1
#
_entry.id   AF-A0A554GS15-F1
#
_cell.length_a   1.000
_cell.length_b   1.000
_cell.length_c   1.000
_cell.angle_alpha   90.00
_cell.angle_beta   90.00
_cell.angle_gamma   90.00
#
_symmetry.space_group_name_H-M   'P 1'
#
loop_
_entity.id
_entity.type
_entity.pdbx_description
1 polymer ?
#
loop_
_entity_poly.entity_id
_entity_poly.type
_entity_poly.pdbx_seq_one_letter_code
_entity_poly.pdbx_strand_id
1 'polypeptide(L)'
;MPKSLSPARLDEDLEALNDLELWMTRLQHLANVAVERQMPPMARSSPKVPKHSANFFENLGARVLRWRATDDSGHSGAVGLIQGSWFQRSSSYNFAPDARAMIVDLHNDQAMAYLLRSASQGLEEARVVAAAAGEEGSPVPVARSMAEYVRKAVEARFASYWFLEPAKAKAARKWVDAQPLRTEPTFSVEIEAVENMGAEALRAQLLAWLSPRRRKVLATAAGVDAADCATLARTIATVLDTGKSAARARLQARLSQLGGSEDWRQDFFLDALPKNLCAVRLRATRLGTAYHSTYRVSVPLHGLQLLLDAPGAQALHRHVNVDHLRFCRSRGFDLAESIAPRSFAQEPERTLRRGTVPGEVHYVLILPKALVPKGCKPGATFRSIAPANDGNLSGRKLRSA
;
A
#
# COMPACT_ATOMS: atom_id res chain seq x y z
N MET A 1 14.95 24.44 -24.21
CA MET A 1 13.86 23.83 -23.41
C MET A 1 13.96 22.33 -23.54
N PRO A 2 14.17 21.56 -22.46
CA PRO A 2 14.16 20.12 -22.57
C PRO A 2 12.73 19.66 -22.88
N LYS A 3 12.59 18.77 -23.87
CA LYS A 3 11.32 18.10 -24.19
C LYS A 3 10.81 17.48 -22.90
N SER A 4 9.58 17.82 -22.51
CA SER A 4 8.89 17.20 -21.40
C SER A 4 8.91 15.69 -21.60
N LEU A 5 9.48 14.97 -20.62
CA LEU A 5 9.23 13.54 -20.43
C LEU A 5 7.75 13.27 -20.70
N SER A 6 7.43 12.37 -21.64
CA SER A 6 6.03 12.04 -21.91
C SER A 6 5.46 11.39 -20.64
N PRO A 7 4.35 11.89 -20.07
CA PRO A 7 3.75 11.36 -18.84
C PRO A 7 3.60 9.84 -18.83
N ALA A 8 3.25 9.25 -19.99
CA ALA A 8 3.04 7.81 -20.16
C ALA A 8 4.22 6.90 -19.75
N ARG A 9 5.48 7.33 -19.93
CA ARG A 9 6.65 6.49 -19.57
C ARG A 9 6.88 6.42 -18.05
N LEU A 10 6.53 7.49 -17.34
CA LEU A 10 6.62 7.54 -15.88
C LEU A 10 5.56 6.65 -15.22
N ASP A 11 4.38 6.55 -15.83
CA ASP A 11 3.29 5.71 -15.34
C ASP A 11 3.62 4.21 -15.46
N GLU A 12 4.23 3.78 -16.57
CA GLU A 12 4.66 2.38 -16.76
C GLU A 12 5.76 1.94 -15.79
N ASP A 13 6.71 2.83 -15.47
CA ASP A 13 7.77 2.57 -14.49
C ASP A 13 7.16 2.35 -13.10
N LEU A 14 6.22 3.19 -12.67
CA LEU A 14 5.50 3.04 -11.41
C LEU A 14 4.65 1.77 -11.36
N GLU A 15 4.00 1.43 -12.47
CA GLU A 15 3.20 0.22 -12.60
C GLU A 15 4.02 -1.03 -12.26
N ALA A 16 5.22 -1.15 -12.82
CA ALA A 16 6.10 -2.29 -12.60
C ALA A 16 6.60 -2.37 -11.14
N LEU A 17 6.88 -1.23 -10.50
CA LEU A 17 7.27 -1.20 -9.08
C LEU A 17 6.15 -1.64 -8.15
N ASN A 18 4.92 -1.24 -8.47
CA ASN A 18 3.74 -1.63 -7.72
C ASN A 18 3.50 -3.15 -7.82
N ASP A 19 3.77 -3.75 -8.97
CA ASP A 19 3.73 -5.21 -9.15
C ASP A 19 4.84 -5.90 -8.36
N LEU A 20 6.05 -5.34 -8.29
CA LEU A 20 7.10 -5.89 -7.45
C LEU A 20 6.69 -5.92 -5.97
N GLU A 21 6.16 -4.81 -5.43
CA GLU A 21 5.70 -4.73 -4.05
C GLU A 21 4.52 -5.68 -3.75
N LEU A 22 3.61 -5.82 -4.71
CA LEU A 22 2.53 -6.82 -4.69
C LEU A 22 3.12 -8.22 -4.47
N TRP A 23 4.05 -8.65 -5.33
CA TRP A 23 4.62 -9.99 -5.28
C TRP A 23 5.40 -10.26 -4.00
N MET A 24 6.17 -9.27 -3.55
CA MET A 24 6.89 -9.33 -2.28
C MET A 24 5.96 -9.55 -1.09
N THR A 25 4.83 -8.85 -1.07
CA THR A 25 3.82 -8.99 0.00
C THR A 25 3.06 -10.30 -0.12
N ARG A 26 2.67 -10.70 -1.34
CA ARG A 26 1.95 -11.95 -1.61
C ARG A 26 2.76 -13.16 -1.16
N LEU A 27 4.05 -13.23 -1.50
CA LEU A 27 4.94 -14.33 -1.10
C LEU A 27 4.93 -14.61 0.41
N GLN A 28 4.91 -13.56 1.23
CA GLN A 28 4.88 -13.69 2.70
C GLN A 28 3.57 -14.32 3.21
N HIS A 29 2.51 -14.25 2.41
CA HIS A 29 1.18 -14.72 2.76
C HIS A 29 0.83 -16.06 2.10
N LEU A 30 1.74 -16.70 1.36
CA LEU A 30 1.52 -18.04 0.80
C LEU A 30 1.86 -19.12 1.84
N ALA A 31 1.09 -20.21 1.84
CA ALA A 31 1.16 -21.27 2.86
C ALA A 31 2.43 -22.11 2.76
N ASN A 32 2.83 -22.48 1.55
CA ASN A 32 3.97 -23.38 1.30
C ASN A 32 5.28 -22.63 1.02
N VAL A 33 5.37 -21.38 1.47
CA VAL A 33 6.51 -20.50 1.21
C VAL A 33 7.04 -19.95 2.53
N ALA A 34 8.32 -20.19 2.80
CA ALA A 34 9.07 -19.53 3.86
C ALA A 34 9.81 -18.33 3.27
N VAL A 35 9.67 -17.16 3.90
CA VAL A 35 10.31 -15.91 3.47
C VAL A 35 11.30 -15.45 4.54
N GLU A 36 12.53 -15.18 4.11
CA GLU A 36 13.57 -14.55 4.91
C GLU A 36 13.70 -13.08 4.50
N ARG A 37 13.33 -12.18 5.41
CA ARG A 37 13.57 -10.74 5.23
C ARG A 37 15.03 -10.44 5.59
N GLN A 38 15.85 -10.11 4.60
CA GLN A 38 17.09 -9.40 4.88
C GLN A 38 16.73 -7.93 5.12
N MET A 39 16.99 -7.44 6.34
CA MET A 39 16.83 -6.01 6.61
C MET A 39 17.88 -5.23 5.82
N PRO A 40 17.52 -4.13 5.15
CA PRO A 40 18.51 -3.28 4.52
C PRO A 40 19.42 -2.66 5.59
N PRO A 41 20.72 -2.46 5.29
CA PRO A 41 21.49 -1.46 6.02
C PRO A 41 20.79 -0.11 5.84
N MET A 42 20.52 0.60 6.95
CA MET A 42 19.88 1.93 6.90
C MET A 42 20.68 2.84 5.97
N ALA A 43 20.06 3.27 4.87
CA ALA A 43 20.65 4.21 3.92
C ALA A 43 20.91 5.56 4.61
N ARG A 44 22.15 5.79 5.06
CA ARG A 44 22.66 7.13 5.35
C ARG A 44 23.27 7.70 4.07
N SER A 45 22.71 8.84 3.65
CA SER A 45 23.21 9.80 2.64
C SER A 45 23.56 9.24 1.26
N SER A 46 22.62 9.30 0.31
CA SER A 46 22.93 9.23 -1.12
C SER A 46 23.05 10.62 -1.75
N PRO A 47 23.98 10.82 -2.71
CA PRO A 47 24.12 12.06 -3.48
C PRO A 47 22.91 12.29 -4.41
N LYS A 48 22.67 13.55 -4.77
CA LYS A 48 21.46 14.05 -5.46
C LYS A 48 21.09 13.25 -6.72
N VAL A 49 20.07 12.40 -6.58
CA VAL A 49 19.33 11.81 -7.70
C VAL A 49 18.59 12.93 -8.46
N PRO A 50 18.51 12.90 -9.81
CA PRO A 50 17.68 13.84 -10.57
C PRO A 50 16.21 13.78 -10.15
N LYS A 51 15.56 14.95 -9.99
CA LYS A 51 14.19 15.08 -9.44
C LYS A 51 13.13 14.20 -10.12
N HIS A 52 13.27 13.92 -11.41
CA HIS A 52 12.30 13.13 -12.19
C HIS A 52 12.36 11.63 -11.91
N SER A 53 13.43 11.14 -11.27
CA SER A 53 13.58 9.72 -10.92
C SER A 53 13.77 9.49 -9.42
N ALA A 54 13.75 10.56 -8.62
CA ALA A 54 13.93 10.50 -7.17
C ALA A 54 12.86 9.58 -6.54
N ASN A 55 11.58 9.74 -6.88
CA ASN A 55 10.51 8.88 -6.35
C ASN A 55 10.64 7.42 -6.80
N PHE A 56 11.07 7.20 -8.04
CA PHE A 56 11.26 5.86 -8.57
C PHE A 56 12.42 5.14 -7.84
N PHE A 57 13.58 5.79 -7.71
CA PHE A 57 14.76 5.24 -7.03
C PHE A 57 14.64 5.20 -5.49
N GLU A 58 13.93 6.15 -4.87
CA GLU A 58 13.66 6.17 -3.42
C GLU A 58 12.77 4.99 -2.98
N ASN A 59 11.79 4.62 -3.81
CA ASN A 59 10.95 3.44 -3.57
C ASN A 59 11.64 2.11 -3.90
N LEU A 60 12.74 2.16 -4.64
CA LEU A 60 13.54 1.02 -5.05
C LEU A 60 14.76 0.73 -4.16
N GLY A 61 14.84 1.37 -3.00
CA GLY A 61 15.86 1.06 -2.00
C GLY A 61 15.93 -0.44 -1.68
N ALA A 62 17.07 -0.89 -1.15
CA ALA A 62 17.35 -2.31 -0.92
C ALA A 62 16.18 -3.01 -0.18
N ARG A 63 15.49 -3.91 -0.88
CA ARG A 63 14.50 -4.81 -0.29
C ARG A 63 14.70 -6.20 -0.87
N VAL A 64 15.59 -6.99 -0.27
CA VAL A 64 15.84 -8.36 -0.69
C VAL A 64 15.00 -9.30 0.14
N LEU A 65 14.00 -9.93 -0.49
CA LEU A 65 13.30 -11.08 0.07
C LEU A 65 13.85 -12.35 -0.53
N ARG A 66 14.38 -13.24 0.31
CA ARG A 66 14.65 -14.62 -0.08
C ARG A 66 13.47 -15.47 0.29
N TRP A 67 13.14 -16.44 -0.55
CA TRP A 67 12.07 -17.38 -0.26
C TRP A 67 12.45 -18.78 -0.69
N ARG A 68 11.86 -19.76 -0.01
CA ARG A 68 11.98 -21.18 -0.35
C ARG A 68 10.65 -21.89 -0.14
N ALA A 69 10.42 -22.91 -0.93
CA ALA A 69 9.34 -23.83 -0.74
C ALA A 69 9.53 -24.62 0.56
N THR A 70 8.42 -24.89 1.25
CA THR A 70 8.41 -25.68 2.50
C THR A 70 7.89 -27.10 2.28
N ASP A 71 7.53 -27.46 1.04
CA ASP A 71 6.99 -28.75 0.63
C ASP A 71 8.04 -29.65 -0.04
N ASP A 72 9.32 -29.33 0.14
CA ASP A 72 10.48 -30.04 -0.45
C ASP A 72 10.51 -30.09 -1.99
N SER A 73 9.70 -29.28 -2.68
CA SER A 73 9.71 -29.17 -4.16
C SER A 73 11.01 -28.59 -4.74
N GLY A 74 11.92 -28.12 -3.88
CA GLY A 74 13.20 -27.53 -4.29
C GLY A 74 13.09 -26.14 -4.92
N HIS A 75 11.89 -25.55 -4.97
CA HIS A 75 11.70 -24.20 -5.46
C HIS A 75 12.23 -23.16 -4.46
N SER A 76 13.03 -22.22 -4.95
CA SER A 76 13.53 -21.09 -4.16
C SER A 76 13.91 -19.95 -5.07
N GLY A 77 13.96 -18.75 -4.51
CA GLY A 77 14.29 -17.56 -5.27
C GLY A 77 14.52 -16.36 -4.37
N ALA A 78 14.84 -15.23 -5.00
CA ALA A 78 14.92 -13.96 -4.30
C ALA A 78 14.33 -12.85 -5.16
N VAL A 79 13.50 -12.04 -4.54
CA VAL A 79 12.85 -10.89 -5.15
C VAL A 79 13.36 -9.65 -4.44
N GLY A 80 14.05 -8.77 -5.16
CA GLY A 80 14.52 -7.53 -4.56
C GLY A 80 15.46 -6.69 -5.40
N LEU A 81 15.09 -5.44 -5.67
CA LEU A 81 15.94 -4.51 -6.39
C LEU A 81 16.99 -3.94 -5.42
N ILE A 82 18.24 -3.92 -5.85
CA ILE A 82 19.36 -3.34 -5.10
C ILE A 82 19.88 -2.17 -5.89
N GLN A 83 19.89 -1.01 -5.28
CA GLN A 83 20.35 0.20 -5.94
C GLN A 83 21.69 0.66 -5.42
N GLY A 84 22.67 0.67 -6.32
CA GLY A 84 23.98 1.27 -6.12
C GLY A 84 24.07 2.68 -6.71
N SER A 85 25.19 3.37 -6.52
CA SER A 85 25.49 4.62 -7.20
C SER A 85 26.14 4.36 -8.57
N TRP A 86 26.23 5.39 -9.42
CA TRP A 86 26.95 5.30 -10.69
C TRP A 86 28.45 5.09 -10.45
N PHE A 87 29.00 3.98 -10.92
CA PHE A 87 30.42 3.66 -10.77
C PHE A 87 31.24 4.35 -11.86
N GLN A 88 31.71 5.58 -11.59
CA GLN A 88 32.49 6.35 -12.58
C GLN A 88 33.98 5.98 -12.64
N ARG A 89 34.51 5.31 -11.62
CA ARG A 89 35.95 4.98 -11.48
C ARG A 89 36.21 3.69 -10.68
N SER A 90 35.23 2.80 -10.59
CA SER A 90 35.44 1.55 -9.87
C SER A 90 36.27 0.62 -10.74
N SER A 91 37.48 0.29 -10.30
CA SER A 91 38.34 -0.73 -10.93
C SER A 91 37.81 -2.15 -10.75
N SER A 92 36.67 -2.32 -10.06
CA SER A 92 36.06 -3.60 -9.74
C SER A 92 35.11 -4.12 -10.83
N TYR A 93 34.84 -3.35 -11.89
CA TYR A 93 33.90 -3.72 -12.96
C TYR A 93 34.49 -3.45 -14.34
N ASN A 94 34.30 -4.38 -15.27
CA ASN A 94 34.92 -4.39 -16.61
C ASN A 94 34.08 -3.70 -17.71
N PHE A 95 33.16 -2.78 -17.36
CA PHE A 95 32.43 -2.01 -18.37
C PHE A 95 33.34 -1.06 -19.17
N ALA A 96 32.90 -0.65 -20.36
CA ALA A 96 33.63 0.33 -21.17
C ALA A 96 33.94 1.63 -20.38
N PRO A 97 35.10 2.28 -20.55
CA PRO A 97 35.53 3.42 -19.72
C PRO A 97 34.58 4.63 -19.73
N ASP A 98 33.86 4.83 -20.83
CA ASP A 98 32.87 5.90 -21.03
C ASP A 98 31.46 5.49 -20.55
N ALA A 99 31.26 4.23 -20.19
CA ALA A 99 30.00 3.76 -19.65
C ALA A 99 29.74 4.34 -18.26
N ARG A 100 28.47 4.51 -17.98
CA ARG A 100 27.92 4.77 -16.65
C ARG A 100 27.02 3.60 -16.36
N ALA A 101 27.32 2.87 -15.29
CA ALA A 101 26.53 1.75 -14.82
C ALA A 101 26.07 2.00 -13.39
N MET A 102 24.83 1.63 -13.11
CA MET A 102 24.24 1.60 -11.78
C MET A 102 23.69 0.21 -11.54
N ILE A 103 24.11 -0.46 -10.46
CA ILE A 103 23.48 -1.73 -10.06
C ILE A 103 22.03 -1.42 -9.74
N VAL A 104 21.13 -2.12 -10.41
CA VAL A 104 19.68 -2.08 -10.13
C VAL A 104 19.22 -3.38 -9.48
N ASP A 105 20.04 -4.42 -9.53
CA ASP A 105 19.69 -5.74 -9.06
C ASP A 105 20.88 -6.65 -8.78
N LEU A 106 20.69 -7.58 -7.84
CA LEU A 106 21.57 -8.71 -7.59
C LEU A 106 20.73 -10.00 -7.55
N HIS A 107 21.14 -10.98 -8.33
CA HIS A 107 20.53 -12.31 -8.40
C HIS A 107 21.27 -13.30 -7.49
N ASN A 108 20.59 -14.38 -7.13
CA ASN A 108 21.12 -15.39 -6.21
C ASN A 108 22.29 -16.19 -6.78
N ASP A 109 22.41 -16.26 -8.10
CA ASP A 109 23.53 -16.85 -8.84
C ASP A 109 24.75 -15.90 -8.95
N GLN A 110 24.75 -14.81 -8.20
CA GLN A 110 25.78 -13.76 -8.21
C GLN A 110 25.82 -12.92 -9.50
N ALA A 111 24.87 -13.10 -10.42
CA ALA A 111 24.71 -12.19 -11.53
C ALA A 111 24.10 -10.87 -11.06
N MET A 112 24.48 -9.78 -11.73
CA MET A 112 23.98 -8.45 -11.44
C MET A 112 23.29 -7.89 -12.67
N ALA A 113 22.23 -7.11 -12.45
CA ALA A 113 21.66 -6.27 -13.49
C ALA A 113 22.05 -4.82 -13.26
N TYR A 114 22.38 -4.16 -14.36
CA TYR A 114 22.90 -2.81 -14.39
C TYR A 114 22.06 -1.94 -15.31
N LEU A 115 21.63 -0.79 -14.80
CA LEU A 115 21.17 0.30 -15.66
C LEU A 115 22.41 0.95 -16.27
N LEU A 116 22.58 0.77 -17.58
CA LEU A 116 23.77 1.13 -18.34
C LEU A 116 23.44 2.19 -19.39
N ARG A 117 24.27 3.23 -19.47
CA ARG A 117 24.26 4.25 -20.53
C ARG A 117 25.68 4.73 -20.83
N SER A 118 25.90 5.40 -21.96
CA SER A 118 27.15 6.15 -22.15
C SER A 118 27.15 7.45 -21.34
N ALA A 119 28.33 8.04 -21.13
CA ALA A 119 28.47 9.32 -20.46
C ALA A 119 27.73 10.47 -21.16
N SER A 120 27.62 10.43 -22.49
CA SER A 120 26.95 11.45 -23.33
C SER A 120 25.44 11.32 -23.38
N GLN A 121 24.89 10.17 -22.95
CA GLN A 121 23.46 9.89 -23.00
C GLN A 121 22.71 10.32 -21.73
N GLY A 122 21.44 10.72 -21.90
CA GLY A 122 20.53 10.94 -20.77
C GLY A 122 20.14 9.64 -20.06
N LEU A 123 19.50 9.75 -18.89
CA LEU A 123 18.96 8.57 -18.17
C LEU A 123 17.85 7.86 -18.94
N GLU A 124 17.11 8.58 -19.77
CA GLU A 124 16.01 8.03 -20.59
C GLU A 124 16.49 7.06 -21.69
N GLU A 125 17.79 7.12 -22.01
CA GLU A 125 18.44 6.24 -22.99
C GLU A 125 19.18 5.08 -22.31
N ALA A 126 19.10 4.99 -20.98
CA ALA A 126 19.70 3.89 -20.25
C ALA A 126 18.93 2.60 -20.46
N ARG A 127 19.66 1.52 -20.74
CA ARG A 127 19.12 0.16 -20.90
C ARG A 127 19.53 -0.71 -19.72
N VAL A 128 18.78 -1.77 -19.46
CA VAL A 128 19.19 -2.74 -18.44
C VAL A 128 19.92 -3.91 -19.10
N VAL A 129 21.13 -4.17 -18.60
CA VAL A 129 21.97 -5.29 -19.00
C VAL A 129 22.23 -6.19 -17.80
N ALA A 130 22.50 -7.48 -18.03
CA ALA A 130 22.91 -8.41 -16.99
C ALA A 130 24.30 -8.97 -17.29
N ALA A 131 25.09 -9.21 -16.24
CA ALA A 131 26.39 -9.86 -16.33
C ALA A 131 26.69 -10.63 -15.05
N ALA A 132 27.42 -11.75 -15.18
CA ALA A 132 28.06 -12.41 -14.05
C ALA A 132 29.28 -11.59 -13.58
N ALA A 133 29.72 -11.82 -12.35
CA ALA A 133 30.92 -11.17 -11.81
C ALA A 133 32.15 -11.46 -12.71
N GLY A 134 32.78 -10.41 -13.20
CA GLY A 134 33.93 -10.50 -14.12
C GLY A 134 33.55 -10.53 -15.61
N GLU A 135 32.28 -10.74 -15.96
CA GLU A 135 31.76 -10.76 -17.34
C GLU A 135 31.17 -9.40 -17.77
N GLU A 136 31.37 -8.33 -17.01
CA GLU A 136 30.78 -7.01 -17.28
C GLU A 136 31.28 -6.36 -18.59
N GLY A 137 32.37 -6.88 -19.17
CA GLY A 137 32.87 -6.49 -20.49
C GLY A 137 32.07 -7.06 -21.65
N SER A 138 31.18 -8.04 -21.41
CA SER A 138 30.27 -8.61 -22.42
C SER A 138 28.85 -8.75 -21.85
N PRO A 139 28.23 -7.64 -21.40
CA PRO A 139 26.96 -7.71 -20.70
C PRO A 139 25.80 -7.97 -21.68
N VAL A 140 24.85 -8.80 -21.28
CA VAL A 140 23.71 -9.20 -22.11
C VAL A 140 22.58 -8.18 -21.95
N PRO A 141 22.05 -7.58 -23.03
CA PRO A 141 20.85 -6.74 -22.94
C PRO A 141 19.64 -7.56 -22.49
N VAL A 142 19.01 -7.17 -21.37
CA VAL A 142 17.86 -7.88 -20.81
C VAL A 142 16.56 -7.08 -20.92
N ALA A 143 16.65 -5.75 -20.93
CA ALA A 143 15.51 -4.86 -21.12
C ALA A 143 15.92 -3.49 -21.69
N ARG A 144 15.01 -2.85 -22.43
CA ARG A 144 15.21 -1.53 -23.06
C ARG A 144 15.03 -0.38 -22.08
N SER A 145 14.33 -0.61 -20.97
CA SER A 145 14.09 0.36 -19.91
C SER A 145 14.02 -0.33 -18.54
N MET A 146 13.93 0.47 -17.48
CA MET A 146 13.77 -0.05 -16.13
C MET A 146 12.36 -0.64 -15.89
N ALA A 147 11.27 -0.04 -16.39
CA ALA A 147 9.94 -0.65 -16.36
C ALA A 147 9.94 -2.08 -16.94
N GLU A 148 10.47 -2.22 -18.17
CA GLU A 148 10.52 -3.51 -18.84
C GLU A 148 11.34 -4.50 -18.03
N TYR A 149 12.46 -4.04 -17.46
CA TYR A 149 13.27 -4.86 -16.57
C TYR A 149 12.51 -5.33 -15.34
N VAL A 150 11.83 -4.44 -14.61
CA VAL A 150 11.12 -4.80 -13.38
C VAL A 150 9.99 -5.78 -13.65
N ARG A 151 9.20 -5.59 -14.73
CA ARG A 151 8.15 -6.55 -15.12
C ARG A 151 8.74 -7.94 -15.39
N LYS A 152 9.79 -8.02 -16.21
CA LYS A 152 10.51 -9.28 -16.49
C LYS A 152 11.12 -9.88 -15.23
N ALA A 153 11.76 -9.06 -14.40
CA ALA A 153 12.43 -9.49 -13.18
C ALA A 153 11.43 -10.03 -12.18
N VAL A 154 10.25 -9.42 -12.01
CA VAL A 154 9.17 -9.97 -11.17
C VAL A 154 8.81 -11.39 -11.61
N GLU A 155 8.57 -11.61 -12.90
CA GLU A 155 8.24 -12.94 -13.42
C GLU A 155 9.40 -13.94 -13.28
N ALA A 156 10.63 -13.44 -13.37
CA ALA A 156 11.82 -14.27 -13.53
C ALA A 156 12.54 -14.59 -12.20
N ARG A 157 12.44 -13.72 -11.18
CA ARG A 157 13.10 -13.82 -9.86
C ARG A 157 12.59 -14.93 -8.95
N PHE A 158 11.62 -15.69 -9.44
CA PHE A 158 11.26 -16.95 -8.80
C PHE A 158 12.30 -18.05 -9.02
N ALA A 159 13.35 -17.84 -9.84
CA ALA A 159 14.50 -18.74 -9.95
C ALA A 159 15.84 -17.99 -9.88
N SER A 160 16.84 -18.61 -9.24
CA SER A 160 18.14 -18.02 -8.90
C SER A 160 19.01 -17.56 -10.07
N TYR A 161 18.72 -17.96 -11.31
CA TYR A 161 19.57 -17.73 -12.49
C TYR A 161 18.75 -17.47 -13.76
N TRP A 162 17.63 -16.78 -13.62
CA TRP A 162 16.58 -16.71 -14.64
C TRP A 162 17.03 -16.29 -16.06
N PHE A 163 18.08 -15.48 -16.21
CA PHE A 163 18.59 -15.10 -17.53
C PHE A 163 19.47 -16.20 -18.13
N LEU A 164 20.10 -17.04 -17.30
CA LEU A 164 20.81 -18.26 -17.72
C LEU A 164 19.84 -19.41 -17.98
N GLU A 165 18.74 -19.51 -17.21
CA GLU A 165 17.76 -20.59 -17.35
C GLU A 165 16.29 -20.11 -17.27
N PRO A 166 15.76 -19.49 -18.34
CA PRO A 166 14.40 -18.92 -18.34
C PRO A 166 13.29 -19.96 -18.18
N ALA A 167 13.54 -21.22 -18.60
CA ALA A 167 12.58 -22.30 -18.43
C ALA A 167 12.32 -22.62 -16.94
N LYS A 168 13.36 -22.62 -16.11
CA LYS A 168 13.23 -22.87 -14.66
C LYS A 168 12.55 -21.72 -13.94
N ALA A 169 12.80 -20.48 -14.36
CA ALA A 169 12.08 -19.30 -13.86
C ALA A 169 10.57 -19.40 -14.10
N LYS A 170 10.16 -19.77 -15.32
CA LYS A 170 8.74 -19.99 -15.66
C LYS A 170 8.10 -21.12 -14.84
N ALA A 171 8.83 -22.22 -14.63
CA ALA A 171 8.34 -23.33 -13.81
C ALA A 171 8.15 -22.93 -12.34
N ALA A 172 9.12 -22.23 -11.75
CA ALA A 172 9.02 -21.74 -10.37
C ALA A 172 7.88 -20.73 -10.21
N ARG A 173 7.71 -19.81 -11.17
CA ARG A 173 6.58 -18.87 -11.19
C ARG A 173 5.22 -19.59 -11.19
N LYS A 174 5.06 -20.57 -12.09
CA LYS A 174 3.82 -21.36 -12.18
C LYS A 174 3.53 -22.09 -10.86
N TRP A 175 4.56 -22.60 -10.20
CA TRP A 175 4.43 -23.23 -8.90
C TRP A 175 4.02 -22.22 -7.82
N VAL A 176 4.66 -21.03 -7.74
CA VAL A 176 4.30 -19.97 -6.79
C VAL A 176 2.85 -19.52 -6.97
N ASP A 177 2.41 -19.31 -8.21
CA ASP A 177 1.04 -18.90 -8.54
C ASP A 177 -0.01 -19.92 -8.08
N ALA A 178 0.36 -21.20 -8.03
CA ALA A 178 -0.52 -22.29 -7.61
C ALA A 178 -0.60 -22.43 -6.08
N GLN A 179 0.22 -21.73 -5.30
CA GLN A 179 0.21 -21.87 -3.85
C GLN A 179 -0.99 -21.17 -3.21
N PRO A 180 -1.64 -21.79 -2.21
CA PRO A 180 -2.73 -21.17 -1.49
C PRO A 180 -2.22 -20.10 -0.53
N LEU A 181 -3.11 -19.16 -0.18
CA LEU A 181 -2.87 -18.23 0.93
C LEU A 181 -2.82 -18.99 2.27
N ARG A 182 -2.06 -18.46 3.22
CA ARG A 182 -2.09 -18.88 4.63
C ARG A 182 -3.51 -18.73 5.17
N THR A 183 -3.97 -19.77 5.86
CA THR A 183 -5.33 -19.83 6.43
C THR A 183 -5.37 -19.40 7.89
N GLU A 184 -4.22 -19.12 8.50
CA GLU A 184 -4.16 -18.62 9.87
C GLU A 184 -4.66 -17.17 9.91
N PRO A 185 -5.71 -16.88 10.70
CA PRO A 185 -6.31 -15.56 10.71
C PRO A 185 -5.47 -14.55 11.49
N THR A 186 -5.38 -13.35 10.95
CA THR A 186 -4.73 -12.18 11.56
C THR A 186 -5.72 -11.31 12.34
N PHE A 187 -7.02 -11.42 12.03
CA PHE A 187 -8.08 -10.67 12.69
C PHE A 187 -9.32 -11.54 12.97
N SER A 188 -9.97 -11.24 14.09
CA SER A 188 -11.38 -11.57 14.33
C SER A 188 -12.21 -10.34 13.99
N VAL A 189 -13.21 -10.50 13.13
CA VAL A 189 -14.06 -9.39 12.67
C VAL A 189 -15.49 -9.62 13.12
N GLU A 190 -16.11 -8.60 13.69
CA GLU A 190 -17.53 -8.53 13.98
C GLU A 190 -18.18 -7.42 13.15
N ILE A 191 -19.35 -7.71 12.59
CA ILE A 191 -20.19 -6.71 11.94
C ILE A 191 -21.10 -6.08 12.98
N GLU A 192 -20.83 -4.82 13.33
CA GLU A 192 -21.62 -4.09 14.31
C GLU A 192 -22.97 -3.64 13.74
N ALA A 193 -22.96 -3.16 12.49
CA ALA A 193 -24.15 -2.65 11.83
C ALA A 193 -23.99 -2.62 10.30
N VAL A 194 -25.11 -2.69 9.59
CA VAL A 194 -25.20 -2.51 8.13
C VAL A 194 -26.41 -1.63 7.85
N GLU A 195 -26.17 -0.37 7.47
CA GLU A 195 -27.20 0.67 7.47
C GLU A 195 -27.21 1.44 6.15
N ASN A 196 -28.40 1.82 5.66
CA ASN A 196 -28.51 2.85 4.64
C ASN A 196 -28.47 4.20 5.38
N MET A 197 -27.42 4.98 5.19
CA MET A 197 -27.26 6.24 5.92
C MET A 197 -27.23 7.44 4.98
N GLY A 198 -27.93 8.51 5.39
CA GLY A 198 -27.81 9.82 4.77
C GLY A 198 -26.56 10.57 5.23
N ALA A 199 -26.23 11.65 4.53
CA ALA A 199 -25.05 12.47 4.79
C ALA A 199 -24.99 13.04 6.22
N GLU A 200 -26.13 13.47 6.78
CA GLU A 200 -26.21 13.96 8.17
C GLU A 200 -25.83 12.87 9.17
N ALA A 201 -26.37 11.66 9.00
CA ALA A 201 -26.13 10.56 9.93
C ALA A 201 -24.67 10.06 9.86
N LEU A 202 -24.11 9.97 8.65
CA LEU A 202 -22.68 9.65 8.46
C LEU A 202 -21.77 10.71 9.08
N ARG A 203 -22.11 12.00 8.95
CA ARG A 203 -21.36 13.07 9.59
C ARG A 203 -21.44 12.98 11.12
N ALA A 204 -22.62 12.69 11.68
CA ALA A 204 -22.77 12.50 13.11
C ALA A 204 -21.92 11.32 13.63
N GLN A 205 -21.86 10.20 12.90
CA GLN A 205 -21.00 9.07 13.22
C GLN A 205 -19.51 9.41 13.12
N LEU A 206 -19.09 10.08 12.05
CA LEU A 206 -17.71 10.55 11.90
C LEU A 206 -17.30 11.45 13.07
N LEU A 207 -18.16 12.40 13.46
CA LEU A 207 -17.92 13.27 14.61
C LEU A 207 -17.82 12.46 15.92
N ALA A 208 -18.65 11.44 16.10
CA ALA A 208 -18.58 10.55 17.26
C ALA A 208 -17.22 9.80 17.33
N TRP A 209 -16.61 9.52 16.18
CA TRP A 209 -15.33 8.84 16.07
C TRP A 209 -14.11 9.76 16.16
N LEU A 210 -14.29 11.08 15.97
CA LEU A 210 -13.23 12.05 16.24
C LEU A 210 -12.85 12.09 17.72
N SER A 211 -11.60 12.42 18.03
CA SER A 211 -11.20 12.62 19.43
C SER A 211 -11.99 13.78 20.08
N PRO A 212 -12.23 13.76 21.41
CA PRO A 212 -12.95 14.83 22.10
C PRO A 212 -12.36 16.23 21.84
N ARG A 213 -11.03 16.33 21.72
CA ARG A 213 -10.32 17.57 21.37
C ARG A 213 -10.71 18.07 19.98
N ARG A 214 -10.72 17.20 18.97
CA ARG A 214 -11.10 17.54 17.59
C ARG A 214 -12.57 17.95 17.51
N ARG A 215 -13.47 17.23 18.19
CA ARG A 215 -14.88 17.61 18.31
C ARG A 215 -15.05 18.99 18.93
N LYS A 216 -14.36 19.30 20.04
CA LYS A 216 -14.46 20.60 20.70
C LYS A 216 -14.02 21.75 19.78
N VAL A 217 -12.95 21.55 19.01
CA VAL A 217 -12.51 22.54 18.01
C VAL A 217 -13.60 22.84 16.98
N LEU A 218 -14.28 21.81 16.49
CA LEU A 218 -15.38 21.97 15.54
C LEU A 218 -16.61 22.62 16.17
N ALA A 219 -17.00 22.23 17.39
CA ALA A 219 -18.12 22.82 18.11
C ALA A 219 -17.92 24.32 18.35
N THR A 220 -16.74 24.72 18.84
CA THR A 220 -16.38 26.13 19.01
C THR A 220 -16.38 26.90 17.69
N ALA A 221 -15.92 26.29 16.59
CA ALA A 221 -15.93 26.93 15.27
C ALA A 221 -17.35 27.07 14.70
N ALA A 222 -18.24 26.13 15.00
CA ALA A 222 -19.64 26.15 14.63
C ALA A 222 -20.52 27.01 15.56
N GLY A 223 -19.95 27.53 16.67
CA GLY A 223 -20.67 28.41 17.60
C GLY A 223 -21.67 27.69 18.49
N VAL A 224 -21.44 26.40 18.77
CA VAL A 224 -22.29 25.60 19.66
C VAL A 224 -21.48 25.02 20.80
N ASP A 225 -22.06 25.02 21.99
CA ASP A 225 -21.57 24.20 23.09
C ASP A 225 -21.99 22.75 22.83
N ALA A 226 -21.00 21.85 22.94
CA ALA A 226 -21.08 20.49 22.43
C ALA A 226 -22.10 19.63 23.20
N ALA A 227 -23.37 19.72 22.84
CA ALA A 227 -24.41 18.77 23.23
C ALA A 227 -24.70 17.85 22.03
N ASP A 228 -24.13 16.63 22.11
CA ASP A 228 -24.25 15.53 21.13
C ASP A 228 -23.70 15.75 19.70
N CYS A 229 -23.38 14.63 19.01
CA CYS A 229 -22.76 14.67 17.68
C CYS A 229 -23.76 14.96 16.55
N ALA A 230 -25.06 14.70 16.76
CA ALA A 230 -26.09 14.93 15.76
C ALA A 230 -26.40 16.43 15.61
N THR A 231 -26.51 17.12 16.74
CA THR A 231 -26.66 18.58 16.81
C THR A 231 -25.45 19.26 16.19
N LEU A 232 -24.23 18.82 16.53
CA LEU A 232 -23.02 19.35 15.89
C LEU A 232 -23.02 19.12 14.36
N ALA A 233 -23.44 17.94 13.89
CA ALA A 233 -23.51 17.64 12.45
C ALA A 233 -24.47 18.59 11.71
N ARG A 234 -25.66 18.85 12.27
CA ARG A 234 -26.64 19.81 11.73
C ARG A 234 -26.09 21.23 11.73
N THR A 235 -25.56 21.70 12.85
CA THR A 235 -25.02 23.06 12.97
C THR A 235 -23.90 23.32 11.98
N ILE A 236 -23.00 22.34 11.76
CA ILE A 236 -21.95 22.46 10.74
C ILE A 236 -22.56 22.69 9.35
N ALA A 237 -23.59 21.93 8.97
CA ALA A 237 -24.30 22.14 7.70
C ALA A 237 -24.91 23.54 7.63
N THR A 238 -25.67 23.92 8.66
CA THR A 238 -26.37 25.22 8.71
C THR A 238 -25.40 26.40 8.63
N VAL A 239 -24.30 26.37 9.39
CA VAL A 239 -23.31 27.45 9.36
C VAL A 239 -22.69 27.59 7.98
N LEU A 240 -22.37 26.49 7.30
CA LEU A 240 -21.79 26.52 5.96
C LEU A 240 -22.78 27.01 4.89
N ASP A 241 -24.06 26.69 5.04
CA ASP A 241 -25.11 27.03 4.07
C ASP A 241 -25.65 28.45 4.25
N THR A 242 -25.99 28.84 5.48
CA THR A 242 -26.70 30.10 5.79
C THR A 242 -25.95 31.02 6.75
N GLY A 243 -24.85 30.57 7.37
CA GLY A 243 -24.10 31.36 8.35
C GLY A 243 -23.46 32.63 7.79
N LYS A 244 -23.05 33.55 8.68
CA LYS A 244 -22.30 34.77 8.29
C LYS A 244 -20.92 34.42 7.71
N SER A 245 -20.41 35.23 6.78
CA SER A 245 -19.14 35.00 6.07
C SER A 245 -17.96 34.67 7.01
N ALA A 246 -17.79 35.43 8.09
CA ALA A 246 -16.70 35.19 9.06
C ALA A 246 -16.83 33.84 9.79
N ALA A 247 -18.04 33.41 10.14
CA ALA A 247 -18.30 32.12 10.78
C ALA A 247 -18.06 30.96 9.80
N ARG A 248 -18.50 31.12 8.53
CA ARG A 248 -18.20 30.17 7.45
C ARG A 248 -16.70 29.99 7.26
N ALA A 249 -15.95 31.07 7.05
CA ALA A 249 -14.52 31.03 6.82
C ALA A 249 -13.76 30.34 7.99
N ARG A 250 -14.14 30.67 9.23
CA ARG A 250 -13.57 30.03 10.43
C ARG A 250 -13.84 28.53 10.46
N LEU A 251 -15.07 28.10 10.18
CA LEU A 251 -15.44 26.69 10.19
C LEU A 251 -14.76 25.91 9.04
N GLN A 252 -14.72 26.47 7.83
CA GLN A 252 -14.04 25.88 6.67
C GLN A 252 -12.55 25.66 6.95
N ALA A 253 -11.86 26.64 7.55
CA ALA A 253 -10.46 26.50 7.92
C ALA A 253 -10.22 25.34 8.89
N ARG A 254 -11.13 25.13 9.87
CA ARG A 254 -11.02 24.01 10.83
C ARG A 254 -11.34 22.66 10.19
N LEU A 255 -12.33 22.60 9.32
CA LEU A 255 -12.67 21.38 8.60
C LEU A 255 -11.55 20.98 7.63
N SER A 256 -10.97 21.92 6.88
CA SER A 256 -9.81 21.68 6.02
C SER A 256 -8.61 21.14 6.81
N GLN A 257 -8.29 21.77 7.95
CA GLN A 257 -7.20 21.32 8.83
C GLN A 257 -7.41 19.89 9.36
N LEU A 258 -8.65 19.49 9.62
CA LEU A 258 -8.99 18.17 10.17
C LEU A 258 -9.22 17.10 9.11
N GLY A 259 -9.68 17.50 7.92
CA GLY A 259 -9.84 16.61 6.75
C GLY A 259 -8.50 16.07 6.30
N GLY A 260 -7.47 16.93 6.27
CA GLY A 260 -6.12 16.57 5.84
C GLY A 260 -6.01 16.36 4.32
N SER A 261 -7.05 16.73 3.57
CA SER A 261 -7.12 16.68 2.11
C SER A 261 -7.69 18.00 1.57
N GLU A 262 -7.45 18.28 0.29
CA GLU A 262 -8.08 19.42 -0.41
C GLU A 262 -9.61 19.26 -0.49
N ASP A 263 -10.11 18.03 -0.46
CA ASP A 263 -11.53 17.64 -0.54
C ASP A 263 -12.21 17.50 0.82
N TRP A 264 -11.86 18.35 1.78
CA TRP A 264 -12.38 18.27 3.15
C TRP A 264 -13.93 18.32 3.22
N ARG A 265 -14.60 18.85 2.19
CA ARG A 265 -16.07 18.86 2.11
C ARG A 265 -16.65 17.46 1.97
N GLN A 266 -16.06 16.65 1.11
CA GLN A 266 -16.44 15.25 0.95
C GLN A 266 -16.09 14.43 2.20
N ASP A 267 -14.94 14.72 2.80
CA ASP A 267 -14.47 14.12 4.05
C ASP A 267 -15.43 14.28 5.25
N PHE A 268 -16.24 15.34 5.24
CA PHE A 268 -17.26 15.60 6.27
C PHE A 268 -18.69 15.40 5.76
N PHE A 269 -18.85 14.72 4.61
CA PHE A 269 -20.15 14.42 3.99
C PHE A 269 -21.01 15.67 3.81
N LEU A 270 -20.40 16.78 3.37
CA LEU A 270 -21.09 18.05 3.13
C LEU A 270 -21.66 18.15 1.71
N ASP A 271 -21.13 17.35 0.80
CA ASP A 271 -21.62 17.26 -0.58
C ASP A 271 -22.58 16.07 -0.72
N ALA A 272 -23.36 16.06 -1.80
CA ALA A 272 -24.35 15.01 -2.03
C ALA A 272 -23.68 13.63 -2.16
N LEU A 273 -24.20 12.66 -1.40
CA LEU A 273 -23.72 11.28 -1.48
C LEU A 273 -24.26 10.58 -2.72
N PRO A 274 -23.46 9.71 -3.36
CA PRO A 274 -23.97 8.77 -4.35
C PRO A 274 -25.18 8.00 -3.83
N LYS A 275 -26.17 7.78 -4.70
CA LYS A 275 -27.34 6.96 -4.38
C LYS A 275 -26.88 5.51 -4.16
N ASN A 276 -27.62 4.76 -3.32
CA ASN A 276 -27.40 3.33 -3.04
C ASN A 276 -26.10 2.99 -2.29
N LEU A 277 -25.54 3.93 -1.52
CA LEU A 277 -24.47 3.63 -0.58
C LEU A 277 -25.00 2.98 0.71
N CYS A 278 -24.18 2.12 1.29
CA CYS A 278 -24.41 1.45 2.56
C CYS A 278 -23.19 1.63 3.45
N ALA A 279 -23.44 1.94 4.73
CA ALA A 279 -22.42 1.97 5.77
C ALA A 279 -22.33 0.57 6.39
N VAL A 280 -21.16 -0.07 6.27
CA VAL A 280 -20.83 -1.31 6.97
C VAL A 280 -19.91 -0.96 8.11
N ARG A 281 -20.40 -1.15 9.33
CA ARG A 281 -19.65 -0.95 10.56
C ARG A 281 -19.06 -2.27 11.00
N LEU A 282 -17.75 -2.32 11.18
CA LEU A 282 -17.05 -3.52 11.60
C LEU A 282 -16.05 -3.21 12.71
N ARG A 283 -15.94 -4.14 13.64
CA ARG A 283 -14.93 -4.18 14.68
C ARG A 283 -13.91 -5.25 14.32
N ALA A 284 -12.66 -4.86 14.11
CA ALA A 284 -11.57 -5.77 13.86
C ALA A 284 -10.69 -5.87 15.10
N THR A 285 -10.68 -7.04 15.73
CA THR A 285 -9.80 -7.39 16.84
C THR A 285 -8.60 -8.13 16.31
N ARG A 286 -7.39 -7.64 16.60
CA ARG A 286 -6.16 -8.31 16.14
C ARG A 286 -5.97 -9.67 16.79
N LEU A 287 -5.35 -10.58 16.05
CA LEU A 287 -4.87 -11.86 16.54
C LEU A 287 -3.33 -11.84 16.50
N GLY A 288 -2.69 -12.17 17.62
CA GLY A 288 -1.23 -12.16 17.72
C GLY A 288 -0.64 -10.75 17.61
N THR A 289 0.31 -10.55 16.68
CA THR A 289 1.08 -9.29 16.53
C THR A 289 0.60 -8.38 15.40
N ALA A 290 -0.42 -8.79 14.65
CA ALA A 290 -0.98 -8.05 13.53
C ALA A 290 -1.59 -6.70 13.96
N TYR A 291 -1.42 -5.66 13.15
CA TYR A 291 -2.21 -4.43 13.30
C TYR A 291 -2.41 -3.70 11.96
N HIS A 292 -3.50 -2.93 11.88
CA HIS A 292 -3.75 -1.99 10.80
C HIS A 292 -3.42 -0.57 11.27
N SER A 293 -2.79 0.23 10.42
CA SER A 293 -2.71 1.68 10.68
C SER A 293 -4.05 2.34 10.39
N THR A 294 -4.44 3.31 11.21
CA THR A 294 -5.71 4.05 11.06
C THR A 294 -5.55 5.41 10.37
N TYR A 295 -4.45 5.60 9.63
CA TYR A 295 -4.31 6.78 8.77
C TYR A 295 -5.46 6.83 7.78
N ARG A 296 -6.05 8.01 7.60
CA ARG A 296 -7.28 8.22 6.81
C ARG A 296 -7.21 7.58 5.42
N VAL A 297 -6.10 7.78 4.70
CA VAL A 297 -5.85 7.21 3.36
C VAL A 297 -5.84 5.68 3.34
N SER A 298 -5.54 5.03 4.47
CA SER A 298 -5.44 3.57 4.56
C SER A 298 -6.71 2.87 5.02
N VAL A 299 -7.68 3.62 5.55
CA VAL A 299 -8.90 3.05 6.10
C VAL A 299 -9.73 2.29 5.07
N PRO A 300 -10.00 2.84 3.86
CA PRO A 300 -10.75 2.11 2.83
C PRO A 300 -10.08 0.79 2.48
N LEU A 301 -8.75 0.81 2.29
CA LEU A 301 -7.97 -0.36 1.92
C LEU A 301 -8.07 -1.45 2.98
N HIS A 302 -7.70 -1.14 4.22
CA HIS A 302 -7.71 -2.11 5.32
C HIS A 302 -9.11 -2.66 5.57
N GLY A 303 -10.14 -1.83 5.53
CA GLY A 303 -11.50 -2.29 5.73
C GLY A 303 -12.00 -3.20 4.61
N LEU A 304 -11.74 -2.86 3.34
CA LEU A 304 -12.10 -3.74 2.22
C LEU A 304 -11.32 -5.05 2.23
N GLN A 305 -10.04 -5.03 2.63
CA GLN A 305 -9.23 -6.24 2.80
C GLN A 305 -9.82 -7.22 3.80
N LEU A 306 -10.42 -6.71 4.90
CA LEU A 306 -11.18 -7.52 5.85
C LEU A 306 -12.46 -8.08 5.21
N LEU A 307 -13.24 -7.24 4.51
CA LEU A 307 -14.49 -7.66 3.87
C LEU A 307 -14.31 -8.69 2.74
N LEU A 308 -13.12 -8.79 2.14
CA LEU A 308 -12.80 -9.86 1.19
C LEU A 308 -12.93 -11.26 1.81
N ASP A 309 -12.75 -11.42 3.13
CA ASP A 309 -12.90 -12.70 3.82
C ASP A 309 -14.30 -12.89 4.43
N ALA A 310 -15.19 -11.90 4.30
CA ALA A 310 -16.55 -12.01 4.81
C ALA A 310 -17.33 -13.08 4.03
N PRO A 311 -18.17 -13.90 4.69
CA PRO A 311 -19.04 -14.83 3.99
C PRO A 311 -19.90 -14.11 2.94
N GLY A 312 -19.93 -14.63 1.71
CA GLY A 312 -20.73 -14.02 0.64
C GLY A 312 -20.08 -12.83 -0.07
N ALA A 313 -18.75 -12.67 -0.01
CA ALA A 313 -18.00 -11.58 -0.65
C ALA A 313 -17.83 -11.73 -2.18
N GLN A 314 -18.53 -12.65 -2.86
CA GLN A 314 -18.31 -12.92 -4.29
C GLN A 314 -18.57 -11.70 -5.18
N ALA A 315 -19.51 -10.82 -4.80
CA ALA A 315 -19.75 -9.58 -5.54
C ALA A 315 -18.53 -8.64 -5.47
N LEU A 316 -17.94 -8.51 -4.28
CA LEU A 316 -16.71 -7.74 -4.07
C LEU A 316 -15.53 -8.37 -4.84
N HIS A 317 -15.36 -9.69 -4.76
CA HIS A 317 -14.30 -10.42 -5.50
C HIS A 317 -14.38 -10.21 -7.02
N ARG A 318 -15.58 -10.11 -7.59
CA ARG A 318 -15.77 -9.86 -9.03
C ARG A 318 -15.56 -8.40 -9.42
N HIS A 319 -15.71 -7.48 -8.48
CA HIS A 319 -15.57 -6.06 -8.73
C HIS A 319 -14.11 -5.59 -8.71
N VAL A 320 -13.23 -6.35 -8.06
CA VAL A 320 -11.83 -5.96 -7.82
C VAL A 320 -10.86 -7.03 -8.29
N ASN A 321 -9.66 -6.61 -8.70
CA ASN A 321 -8.53 -7.51 -8.66
C ASN A 321 -8.15 -7.72 -7.17
N VAL A 322 -8.53 -8.89 -6.64
CA VAL A 322 -8.33 -9.24 -5.22
C VAL A 322 -6.87 -9.14 -4.82
N ASP A 323 -5.95 -9.55 -5.69
CA ASP A 323 -4.52 -9.47 -5.39
C ASP A 323 -4.06 -8.01 -5.29
N HIS A 324 -4.49 -7.14 -6.20
CA HIS A 324 -4.16 -5.72 -6.12
C HIS A 324 -4.69 -5.09 -4.84
N LEU A 325 -5.96 -5.35 -4.49
CA LEU A 325 -6.55 -4.83 -3.27
C LEU A 325 -5.89 -5.42 -2.02
N ARG A 326 -5.47 -6.69 -2.05
CA ARG A 326 -4.94 -7.38 -0.88
C ARG A 326 -3.45 -7.13 -0.67
N PHE A 327 -2.64 -7.17 -1.73
CA PHE A 327 -1.18 -7.21 -1.60
C PHE A 327 -0.46 -5.99 -2.22
N CYS A 328 -1.12 -5.17 -3.04
CA CYS A 328 -0.51 -3.98 -3.63
C CYS A 328 -0.95 -2.74 -2.88
N ARG A 329 -0.09 -2.19 -2.01
CA ARG A 329 -0.47 -1.06 -1.17
C ARG A 329 -0.87 0.18 -1.97
N SER A 330 -0.07 0.56 -2.96
CA SER A 330 -0.29 1.73 -3.81
C SER A 330 -1.58 1.60 -4.65
N ARG A 331 -1.70 0.57 -5.50
CA ARG A 331 -2.92 0.35 -6.29
C ARG A 331 -4.13 0.04 -5.42
N GLY A 332 -3.90 -0.62 -4.29
CA GLY A 332 -4.92 -0.92 -3.31
C GLY A 332 -5.54 0.34 -2.75
N PHE A 333 -4.77 1.40 -2.47
CA PHE A 333 -5.33 2.68 -2.01
C PHE A 333 -6.25 3.30 -3.06
N ASP A 334 -5.80 3.42 -4.31
CA ASP A 334 -6.59 4.04 -5.38
C ASP A 334 -7.88 3.24 -5.64
N LEU A 335 -7.76 1.91 -5.71
CA LEU A 335 -8.90 1.03 -5.90
C LEU A 335 -9.87 1.09 -4.71
N ALA A 336 -9.34 1.07 -3.48
CA ALA A 336 -10.17 1.11 -2.28
C ALA A 336 -10.89 2.44 -2.11
N GLU A 337 -10.23 3.57 -2.41
CA GLU A 337 -10.87 4.89 -2.37
C GLU A 337 -11.98 5.00 -3.42
N SER A 338 -11.82 4.38 -4.60
CA SER A 338 -12.88 4.37 -5.62
C SER A 338 -14.14 3.57 -5.21
N ILE A 339 -13.99 2.59 -4.32
CA ILE A 339 -15.07 1.67 -3.92
C ILE A 339 -15.71 2.09 -2.59
N ALA A 340 -14.87 2.43 -1.62
CA ALA A 340 -15.27 2.77 -0.26
C ALA A 340 -14.76 4.17 0.14
N PRO A 341 -15.06 5.22 -0.67
CA PRO A 341 -14.50 6.55 -0.46
C PRO A 341 -14.89 7.09 0.90
N ARG A 342 -13.99 7.88 1.49
CA ARG A 342 -14.26 8.62 2.75
C ARG A 342 -14.65 7.70 3.94
N SER A 343 -14.29 6.42 3.88
CA SER A 343 -14.39 5.51 5.01
C SER A 343 -13.50 6.01 6.16
N PHE A 344 -13.94 5.81 7.40
CA PHE A 344 -13.24 6.29 8.59
C PHE A 344 -13.08 5.18 9.63
N ALA A 345 -12.06 5.31 10.46
CA ALA A 345 -11.73 4.33 11.49
C ALA A 345 -11.45 5.01 12.82
N GLN A 346 -11.65 4.27 13.90
CA GLN A 346 -11.35 4.69 15.26
C GLN A 346 -10.60 3.60 16.01
N GLU A 347 -9.53 4.01 16.69
CA GLU A 347 -8.87 3.22 17.72
C GLU A 347 -9.59 3.51 19.05
N PRO A 348 -10.19 2.50 19.72
CA PRO A 348 -10.81 2.69 21.02
C PRO A 348 -9.77 3.05 22.09
N GLU A 349 -8.53 2.60 21.95
CA GLU A 349 -7.43 2.92 22.85
C GLU A 349 -6.93 4.37 22.66
N ARG A 350 -7.35 5.26 23.57
CA ARG A 350 -7.05 6.70 23.46
C ARG A 350 -5.58 7.08 23.68
N THR A 351 -4.82 6.24 24.38
CA THR A 351 -3.41 6.46 24.70
C THR A 351 -2.66 5.14 24.70
N LEU A 352 -1.85 4.92 23.67
CA LEU A 352 -0.96 3.78 23.55
C LEU A 352 0.42 4.14 24.15
N ARG A 353 1.03 3.19 24.87
CA ARG A 353 2.43 3.34 25.31
C ARG A 353 3.34 3.29 24.09
N ARG A 354 4.53 3.89 24.18
CA ARG A 354 5.51 3.83 23.08
C ARG A 354 5.84 2.36 22.76
N GLY A 355 5.61 1.94 21.52
CA GLY A 355 5.85 0.57 21.07
C GLY A 355 4.68 -0.40 21.27
N THR A 356 3.50 0.09 21.67
CA THR A 356 2.24 -0.66 21.59
C THR A 356 1.44 -0.24 20.36
N VAL A 357 0.60 -1.13 19.86
CA VAL A 357 -0.34 -0.88 18.76
C VAL A 357 -1.76 -1.23 19.19
N PRO A 358 -2.81 -0.67 18.57
CA PRO A 358 -4.19 -0.95 18.93
C PRO A 358 -4.48 -2.45 18.96
N GLY A 359 -5.23 -2.90 19.97
CA GLY A 359 -5.83 -4.23 20.04
C GLY A 359 -7.05 -4.34 19.12
N GLU A 360 -7.76 -3.23 18.97
CA GLU A 360 -9.00 -3.17 18.23
C GLU A 360 -9.04 -1.94 17.32
N VAL A 361 -9.73 -2.07 16.19
CA VAL A 361 -10.04 -0.93 15.33
C VAL A 361 -11.48 -1.05 14.86
N HIS A 362 -12.25 0.02 15.02
CA HIS A 362 -13.60 0.14 14.48
C HIS A 362 -13.53 0.84 13.13
N TYR A 363 -14.16 0.28 12.10
CA TYR A 363 -14.22 0.84 10.75
C TYR A 363 -15.67 1.12 10.35
N VAL A 364 -15.91 2.25 9.69
CA VAL A 364 -17.13 2.50 8.91
C VAL A 364 -16.71 2.55 7.46
N LEU A 365 -17.11 1.52 6.71
CA LEU A 365 -16.90 1.46 5.27
C LEU A 365 -18.15 1.92 4.55
N ILE A 366 -17.99 2.88 3.64
CA ILE A 366 -19.10 3.46 2.89
C ILE A 366 -18.99 2.98 1.45
N LEU A 367 -19.74 1.93 1.08
CA LEU A 367 -19.61 1.27 -0.21
C LEU A 367 -20.98 1.08 -0.89
N PRO A 368 -21.03 0.88 -2.21
CA PRO A 368 -22.26 0.52 -2.91
C PRO A 368 -22.92 -0.71 -2.30
N LYS A 369 -24.24 -0.65 -2.07
CA LYS A 369 -25.01 -1.75 -1.47
C LYS A 369 -24.83 -3.09 -2.19
N ALA A 370 -24.64 -3.07 -3.51
CA ALA A 370 -24.42 -4.26 -4.32
C ALA A 370 -23.08 -4.98 -4.02
N LEU A 371 -22.11 -4.28 -3.41
CA LEU A 371 -20.80 -4.81 -3.07
C LEU A 371 -20.68 -5.27 -1.61
N VAL A 372 -21.71 -5.03 -0.79
CA VAL A 372 -21.75 -5.51 0.60
C VAL A 372 -21.83 -7.05 0.60
N PRO A 373 -20.90 -7.76 1.27
CA PRO A 373 -20.94 -9.21 1.36
C PRO A 373 -22.26 -9.69 2.00
N LYS A 374 -22.87 -10.75 1.44
CA LYS A 374 -24.19 -11.25 1.89
C LYS A 374 -24.21 -11.71 3.36
N GLY A 375 -23.07 -12.13 3.88
CA GLY A 375 -22.89 -12.55 5.27
C GLY A 375 -22.71 -11.40 6.25
N CYS A 376 -22.57 -10.16 5.78
CA CYS A 376 -22.50 -8.98 6.65
C CYS A 376 -23.90 -8.68 7.22
N LYS A 377 -24.19 -9.25 8.39
CA LYS A 377 -25.37 -8.96 9.20
C LYS A 377 -24.92 -8.50 10.59
N PRO A 378 -25.66 -7.59 11.26
CA PRO A 378 -25.33 -7.20 12.62
C PRO A 378 -25.13 -8.42 13.54
N GLY A 379 -24.03 -8.43 14.30
CA GLY A 379 -23.60 -9.53 15.18
C GLY A 379 -22.89 -10.69 14.48
N ALA A 380 -22.81 -10.70 13.14
CA ALA A 380 -22.06 -11.74 12.43
C ALA A 380 -20.56 -11.60 12.68
N THR A 381 -19.89 -12.74 12.92
CA THR A 381 -18.45 -12.79 13.12
C THR A 381 -17.77 -13.67 12.08
N PHE A 382 -16.55 -13.31 11.70
CA PHE A 382 -15.71 -14.12 10.83
C PHE A 382 -14.22 -13.88 11.11
N ARG A 383 -13.40 -14.80 10.64
CA ARG A 383 -11.94 -14.74 10.75
C ARG A 383 -11.39 -14.24 9.42
N SER A 384 -10.45 -13.29 9.48
CA SER A 384 -9.86 -12.67 8.30
C SER A 384 -8.37 -12.92 8.25
N ILE A 385 -7.87 -13.17 7.04
CA ILE A 385 -6.45 -13.33 6.71
C ILE A 385 -5.90 -12.07 6.04
N ALA A 386 -6.59 -10.93 6.20
CA ALA A 386 -6.18 -9.66 5.65
C ALA A 386 -4.72 -9.34 6.03
N PRO A 387 -3.89 -8.89 5.08
CA PRO A 387 -2.52 -8.51 5.37
C PRO A 387 -2.46 -7.44 6.45
N ALA A 388 -1.54 -7.63 7.39
CA ALA A 388 -1.36 -6.74 8.51
C ALA A 388 0.09 -6.27 8.59
N ASN A 389 0.32 -5.17 9.29
CA ASN A 389 1.67 -4.82 9.71
C ASN A 389 2.07 -5.75 10.86
N ASP A 390 3.25 -6.35 10.78
CA ASP A 390 3.75 -7.39 11.68
C ASP A 390 5.07 -6.98 12.34
N GLY A 391 5.12 -5.79 12.95
CA GLY A 391 6.25 -5.35 13.76
C GLY A 391 6.91 -4.06 13.29
N ASN A 392 7.74 -3.49 14.18
CA ASN A 392 8.60 -2.35 13.86
C ASN A 392 9.66 -2.79 12.83
N LEU A 393 10.08 -1.89 11.92
CA LEU A 393 11.24 -2.03 11.01
C LEU A 393 12.56 -2.48 11.69
N SER A 394 12.58 -2.65 13.02
CA SER A 394 13.69 -3.16 13.83
C SER A 394 13.53 -4.61 14.30
N GLY A 395 12.49 -5.34 13.87
CA GLY A 395 12.27 -6.75 14.24
C GLY A 395 11.77 -6.99 15.67
N ARG A 396 11.43 -5.93 16.42
CA ARG A 396 10.84 -6.07 17.77
C ARG A 396 9.34 -6.39 17.68
N LYS A 397 8.90 -7.44 18.37
CA LYS A 397 7.48 -7.77 18.58
C LYS A 397 6.78 -6.58 19.25
N LEU A 398 5.75 -6.04 18.59
CA LEU A 398 4.93 -4.97 19.12
C LEU A 398 4.00 -5.56 20.20
N ARG A 399 4.01 -4.97 21.39
CA ARG A 399 3.17 -5.42 22.50
C ARG A 399 1.72 -4.95 22.26
N SER A 400 0.76 -5.75 22.71
CA SER A 400 -0.63 -5.26 22.84
C SER A 400 -0.67 -4.13 23.85
N ALA A 401 -1.58 -3.19 23.63
CA ALA A 401 -2.03 -2.25 24.65
C ALA A 401 -2.63 -2.99 25.84
#